data_AF-A0A9D8G863-F1
#
_entry.id   AF-A0A9D8G863-F1
#
_cell.length_a   1.000
_cell.length_b   1.000
_cell.length_c   1.000
_cell.angle_alpha   90.00
_cell.angle_beta   90.00
_cell.angle_gamma   90.00
#
_symmetry.space_group_name_H-M   'P 1'
#
loop_
_entity.id
_entity.type
_entity.pdbx_description
1 polymer ?
#
loop_
_entity_poly.entity_id
_entity_poly.type
_entity_poly.pdbx_seq_one_letter_code
_entity_poly.pdbx_strand_id
1 'polypeptide(L)'
;MREAGMSLIVKRITKITVSLIFLFGVYIVLHGHLTPGGGFAGGVIIALSFIHLVLAFGKEVALKRLSESAVSIIESLGGLM
;
A
#
# COMPACT_ATOMS: atom_id res chain seq x y z
N MET A 1 -22.64 -10.49 15.40
CA MET A 1 -21.84 -9.30 15.05
C MET A 1 -21.39 -9.46 13.61
N ARG A 2 -21.86 -8.60 12.70
CA ARG A 2 -21.49 -8.67 11.28
C ARG A 2 -20.07 -8.15 11.18
N GLU A 3 -19.07 -9.03 11.10
CA GLU A 3 -17.69 -8.60 10.89
C GLU A 3 -17.65 -7.78 9.59
N ALA A 4 -17.40 -6.49 9.67
CA ALA A 4 -17.10 -5.70 8.47
C ALA A 4 -15.80 -6.27 7.84
N GLY A 5 -15.85 -6.61 6.55
CA GLY A 5 -14.71 -7.14 5.77
C GLY A 5 -14.91 -8.55 5.19
N MET A 6 -13.87 -9.05 4.52
CA MET A 6 -13.84 -10.39 3.90
C MET A 6 -13.66 -11.50 4.96
N SER A 7 -13.64 -12.76 4.53
CA SER A 7 -13.47 -13.92 5.43
C SER A 7 -12.14 -13.87 6.21
N LEU A 8 -12.09 -14.56 7.36
CA LEU A 8 -10.91 -14.68 8.21
C LEU A 8 -9.67 -15.18 7.45
N ILE A 9 -9.86 -16.14 6.54
CA ILE A 9 -8.79 -16.68 5.69
C ILE A 9 -8.22 -15.57 4.81
N VAL A 10 -9.08 -14.81 4.14
CA VAL A 10 -8.65 -13.70 3.27
C VAL A 10 -7.91 -12.64 4.07
N LYS A 11 -8.44 -12.21 5.22
CA LYS A 11 -7.78 -11.25 6.12
C LYS A 11 -6.37 -11.72 6.53
N ARG A 12 -6.19 -13.00 6.84
CA ARG A 12 -4.89 -13.58 7.21
C ARG A 12 -3.91 -13.58 6.04
N ILE A 13 -4.34 -14.05 4.87
CA ILE A 13 -3.50 -14.09 3.67
C ILE A 13 -3.12 -12.68 3.24
N THR A 14 -4.09 -11.75 3.21
CA THR A 14 -3.85 -10.34 2.88
C THR A 14 -2.79 -9.70 3.76
N LYS A 15 -2.74 -10.00 5.06
CA LYS A 15 -1.71 -9.45 5.94
C LYS A 15 -0.28 -9.85 5.51
N ILE A 16 -0.12 -11.07 5.00
CA ILE A 16 1.16 -11.57 4.50
C ILE A 16 1.46 -10.98 3.12
N THR A 17 0.50 -11.04 2.20
CA THR A 17 0.71 -10.57 0.81
C THR A 17 0.94 -9.07 0.72
N VAL A 18 0.27 -8.25 1.54
CA VAL A 18 0.50 -6.79 1.59
C VAL A 18 1.95 -6.47 1.90
N SER A 19 2.55 -7.18 2.87
CA SER A 19 3.96 -6.97 3.24
C SER A 19 4.90 -7.29 2.07
N LEU A 20 4.60 -8.35 1.31
CA LEU A 20 5.36 -8.75 0.13
C LEU A 20 5.19 -7.76 -1.03
N ILE A 21 3.94 -7.34 -1.32
CA ILE A 21 3.63 -6.37 -2.38
C ILE A 21 4.31 -5.03 -2.09
N PHE A 22 4.25 -4.57 -0.84
CA PHE A 22 4.92 -3.33 -0.42
C PHE A 22 6.43 -3.41 -0.65
N LEU A 23 7.07 -4.49 -0.18
CA LEU A 23 8.51 -4.69 -0.37
C LEU A 23 8.88 -4.75 -1.85
N PHE A 24 8.06 -5.41 -2.67
CA PHE A 24 8.25 -5.46 -4.12
C PHE A 24 8.12 -4.08 -4.77
N GLY A 25 7.16 -3.26 -4.36
CA GLY A 25 7.02 -1.88 -4.82
C GLY A 25 8.27 -1.05 -4.51
N VAL A 26 8.80 -1.15 -3.29
CA VAL A 26 10.07 -0.51 -2.91
C VAL A 26 11.23 -0.98 -3.78
N TYR A 27 11.34 -2.29 -4.02
CA TYR A 27 12.36 -2.85 -4.91
C TYR A 27 12.31 -2.23 -6.33
N ILE A 28 11.11 -2.11 -6.91
CA ILE A 28 10.89 -1.52 -8.24
C ILE A 28 11.25 -0.02 -8.27
N VAL A 29 10.97 0.72 -7.20
CA VAL A 29 11.40 2.13 -7.10
C VAL A 29 12.93 2.22 -7.10
N LEU A 30 13.61 1.41 -6.28
CA LEU A 30 15.07 1.47 -6.12
C LEU A 30 15.83 0.96 -7.35
N HIS A 31 15.33 -0.07 -8.03
CA HIS A 31 15.99 -0.70 -9.18
C HIS A 31 15.46 -0.20 -10.52
N GLY A 32 14.68 0.88 -10.54
CA GLY A 32 14.12 1.44 -11.77
C GLY A 32 15.14 1.93 -12.79
N HIS A 33 16.40 2.12 -12.38
CA HIS A 33 17.51 2.42 -13.30
C HIS A 33 18.07 1.17 -14.02
N LEU A 34 17.95 0.00 -13.40
CA LEU A 34 18.53 -1.27 -13.88
C LEU A 34 17.48 -2.18 -14.54
N THR A 35 16.23 -2.05 -14.12
CA THR A 35 15.12 -2.92 -14.54
C THR A 35 13.95 -2.06 -15.03
N PRO A 36 13.10 -2.56 -15.95
CA PRO A 36 11.88 -1.84 -16.34
C PRO A 36 11.04 -1.51 -15.11
N GLY A 37 10.79 -0.23 -14.86
CA GLY A 37 10.17 0.21 -13.60
C GLY A 37 10.35 1.70 -13.36
N GLY A 38 10.67 2.06 -12.11
CA GLY A 38 10.86 3.45 -11.67
C GLY A 38 9.88 3.90 -10.59
N GLY A 39 9.97 5.18 -10.23
CA GLY A 39 9.20 5.77 -9.14
C GLY A 39 7.69 5.67 -9.33
N PHE A 40 7.17 5.92 -10.53
CA PHE A 40 5.73 5.86 -10.81
C PHE A 40 5.18 4.43 -10.69
N ALA A 41 5.76 3.48 -11.43
CA ALA A 41 5.30 2.09 -11.40
C ALA A 41 5.43 1.46 -10.00
N GLY A 42 6.56 1.69 -9.31
CA GLY A 42 6.76 1.23 -7.94
C GLY A 42 5.81 1.91 -6.95
N GLY A 43 5.56 3.21 -7.12
CA GLY A 43 4.57 3.97 -6.33
C GLY A 43 3.14 3.43 -6.47
N VAL A 44 2.72 3.08 -7.69
CA VAL A 44 1.42 2.43 -7.93
C VAL A 44 1.33 1.07 -7.22
N ILE A 45 2.38 0.25 -7.27
CA ILE A 45 2.42 -1.03 -6.55
C ILE A 45 2.28 -0.84 -5.04
N ILE A 46 3.00 0.15 -4.49
CA ILE A 46 2.89 0.50 -3.07
C ILE A 46 1.45 0.92 -2.75
N ALA A 47 0.82 1.79 -3.54
CA ALA A 47 -0.57 2.21 -3.36
C ALA A 47 -1.55 1.02 -3.42
N LEU A 48 -1.35 0.09 -4.34
CA LEU A 48 -2.16 -1.13 -4.47
C LEU A 48 -2.07 -2.03 -3.23
N SER A 49 -0.93 -2.05 -2.53
CA SER A 49 -0.81 -2.78 -1.26
C SER A 49 -1.77 -2.24 -0.17
N PHE A 50 -1.98 -0.93 -0.12
CA PHE A 50 -2.95 -0.29 0.78
C PHE A 50 -4.39 -0.51 0.32
N ILE A 51 -4.66 -0.44 -0.99
CA ILE A 51 -5.97 -0.79 -1.55
C ILE A 51 -6.32 -2.25 -1.22
N HIS A 52 -5.35 -3.16 -1.26
CA HIS A 52 -5.56 -4.56 -0.89
C HIS A 52 -5.99 -4.71 0.58
N LEU A 53 -5.44 -3.91 1.49
CA LEU A 53 -5.91 -3.84 2.89
C LEU A 53 -7.35 -3.32 2.98
N VAL A 54 -7.71 -2.27 2.22
CA VAL A 54 -9.07 -1.72 2.19
C VAL A 54 -10.06 -2.79 1.75
N LEU A 55 -9.73 -3.56 0.71
CA LEU A 55 -10.61 -4.62 0.20
C LEU A 55 -10.84 -5.73 1.23
N ALA A 56 -9.81 -6.14 1.97
CA ALA A 56 -9.92 -7.24 2.94
C ALA A 56 -10.56 -6.84 4.27
N PHE A 57 -10.27 -5.65 4.78
CA PHE A 57 -10.67 -5.22 6.12
C PHE A 57 -11.75 -4.11 6.13
N GLY A 58 -12.12 -3.60 4.96
CA GLY A 58 -13.01 -2.45 4.84
C GLY A 58 -12.29 -1.12 5.05
N LYS A 59 -12.97 -0.04 4.66
CA LYS A 59 -12.45 1.34 4.63
C LYS A 59 -11.99 1.84 6.02
N GLU A 60 -12.67 1.41 7.08
CA GLU A 60 -12.45 1.89 8.45
C GLU A 60 -11.09 1.48 9.03
N VAL A 61 -10.59 0.30 8.69
CA VAL A 61 -9.29 -0.20 9.19
C VAL A 61 -8.14 0.43 8.41
N ALA A 62 -8.33 0.62 7.10
CA ALA A 62 -7.30 1.19 6.24
C ALA A 62 -7.12 2.71 6.48
N LEU A 63 -8.21 3.46 6.66
CA LEU A 63 -8.12 4.90 6.97
C LEU A 63 -7.44 5.18 8.31
N LYS A 64 -7.60 4.30 9.32
CA LYS A 64 -6.86 4.44 10.59
C LYS A 64 -5.34 4.28 10.44
N ARG A 65 -4.87 3.65 9.36
CA ARG A 65 -3.43 3.44 9.09
C ARG A 65 -2.81 4.58 8.29
N LEU A 66 -3.63 5.42 7.64
CA LEU A 66 -3.18 6.55 6.83
C LEU A 66 -3.57 7.85 7.55
N SER A 67 -2.63 8.42 8.30
CA SER A 67 -2.80 9.76 8.87
C SER A 67 -2.79 10.80 7.75
N GLU A 68 -3.79 11.67 7.71
CA GLU A 68 -3.87 12.78 6.74
C GLU A 68 -2.60 13.65 6.77
N SER A 69 -2.04 13.88 7.96
CA SER A 69 -0.79 14.63 8.13
C SER A 69 0.40 13.95 7.46
N ALA A 70 0.50 12.63 7.57
CA ALA A 70 1.60 11.88 6.96
C ALA A 70 1.50 11.89 5.42
N VAL A 71 0.29 11.72 4.87
CA VAL A 71 0.05 11.78 3.43
C VAL A 71 0.40 13.16 2.88
N SER A 72 -0.04 14.23 3.55
CA SER A 72 0.23 15.61 3.14
C SER A 72 1.73 15.95 3.16
N ILE A 73 2.47 15.50 4.18
CA ILE A 73 3.92 15.71 4.26
C ILE A 73 4.62 14.95 3.13
N ILE A 74 4.27 13.68 2.89
CA ILE A 74 4.88 12.85 1.84
C ILE A 74 4.60 13.44 0.46
N GLU A 75 3.37 13.89 0.19
CA GLU A 75 2.98 14.52 -1.07
C GLU A 75 3.77 15.84 -1.29
N SER A 76 3.84 16.69 -0.26
CA SER A 76 4.56 17.96 -0.33
C SER A 76 6.05 17.75 -0.58
N LEU A 77 6.68 16.77 0.09
CA LEU A 77 8.07 16.40 -0.15
C LEU A 77 8.29 15.84 -1.54
N GLY A 78 7.37 14.99 -2.02
CA GLY A 78 7.44 14.42 -3.36
C GLY A 78 7.28 15.45 -4.47
N GLY A 79 6.52 16.54 -4.26
CA GLY A 79 6.42 17.64 -5.21
C GLY A 79 7.59 18.63 -5.15
N LEU A 80 8.33 18.67 -4.03
CA LEU A 80 9.50 19.54 -3.84
C LEU A 80 10.79 18.96 -4.43
N MET A 81 10.91 17.63 -4.48
CA MET A 81 12.07 16.91 -5.03
C MET A 81 11.92 16.67 -6.54
#